data_AF-A0A329VD10-F1
#
_entry.id   AF-A0A329VD10-F1
#
_cell.length_a   1.000
_cell.length_b   1.000
_cell.length_c   1.000
_cell.angle_alpha   90.00
_cell.angle_beta   90.00
_cell.angle_gamma   90.00
#
_symmetry.space_group_name_H-M   'P 1'
#
loop_
_entity.id
_entity.type
_entity.pdbx_description
1 polymer ?
#
loop_
_entity_poly.entity_id
_entity_poly.type
_entity_poly.pdbx_seq_one_letter_code
_entity_poly.pdbx_strand_id
1 'polypeptide(L)'
;MKDRVNLRYRVHPGLRYDPVEPGRIEISIPLGTKRLHVSNKIRSLLEQIKSEAVLVGTIIVQRLGTSVFEAMVKYHFLFPEDASTALEGGLCIPVSEPAGQPISVFDLDELQADDAVLLHAPILTTTGGEISVAGGGQHVRSQLVQCLRHPLGTAGKGVLLDLDFGTRLEPERLCLFDLGDIVYRPSMDSATDVGERLTYVCRNIVEWDACPIILGGDHAQAFYSISALSERYPRLGVLQFDAHPDLYAMGTPCDLQLSHANVMHWVRRMPHVASIWQIGIRDYFCQPTENLQLEVDPKFHMLSAFEAETVGYERLFRNMDRSLPWFISFDVDVLFGTEVPQTATPVLGGLNYYPLLACFERLLSEFRIVGMEFVEIGDASQGAHGAAAVAARLLSRYLFHLSKAMVADHCIYSPFHQR
;
A
#
# COMPACT_ATOMS: atom_id res chain seq x y z
N MET A 1 4.34 1.93 -22.98
CA MET A 1 5.32 1.37 -23.94
C MET A 1 6.16 2.44 -24.65
N LYS A 2 5.55 3.49 -25.26
CA LYS A 2 6.30 4.59 -25.91
C LYS A 2 7.21 5.37 -24.95
N ASP A 3 6.85 5.47 -23.67
CA ASP A 3 7.66 6.22 -22.71
C ASP A 3 8.85 5.42 -22.18
N ARG A 4 8.71 4.10 -22.01
CA ARG A 4 9.75 3.22 -21.45
C ARG A 4 11.04 3.23 -22.28
N VAL A 5 10.97 3.22 -23.61
CA VAL A 5 12.19 3.23 -24.45
C VAL A 5 13.01 4.52 -24.34
N ASN A 6 12.39 5.62 -23.89
CA ASN A 6 13.09 6.91 -23.72
C ASN A 6 13.72 7.06 -22.34
N LEU A 7 13.43 6.15 -21.41
CA LEU A 7 14.04 6.14 -20.08
C LEU A 7 15.48 5.66 -20.16
N ARG A 8 16.26 6.02 -19.15
CA ARG A 8 17.61 5.51 -18.92
C ARG A 8 17.53 4.29 -18.02
N TYR A 9 18.35 3.28 -18.30
CA TYR A 9 18.34 2.00 -17.59
C TYR A 9 19.72 1.62 -17.09
N ARG A 10 19.72 0.81 -16.04
CA ARG A 10 20.86 0.13 -15.46
C ARG A 10 20.62 -1.38 -15.48
N VAL A 11 21.70 -2.16 -15.61
CA VAL A 11 21.65 -3.61 -15.41
C VAL A 11 21.60 -3.88 -13.91
N HIS A 12 20.70 -4.75 -13.47
CA HIS A 12 20.61 -5.14 -12.05
C HIS A 12 21.99 -5.57 -11.53
N PRO A 13 22.54 -4.92 -10.51
CA PRO A 13 23.93 -5.14 -10.12
C PRO A 13 24.15 -6.54 -9.56
N GLY A 14 23.14 -7.09 -8.88
CA GLY A 14 23.10 -8.47 -8.40
C GLY A 14 22.82 -9.54 -9.47
N LEU A 15 22.68 -9.19 -10.76
CA LEU A 15 22.41 -10.16 -11.84
C LEU A 15 23.47 -11.27 -11.87
N ARG A 16 23.02 -12.52 -11.79
CA ARG A 16 23.84 -13.74 -11.82
C ARG A 16 23.72 -14.43 -13.16
N TYR A 17 24.77 -15.17 -13.52
CA TYR A 17 24.86 -15.92 -14.77
C TYR A 17 25.35 -17.33 -14.49
N ASP A 18 24.43 -18.29 -14.49
CA ASP A 18 24.72 -19.69 -14.19
C ASP A 18 24.75 -20.51 -15.49
N PRO A 19 25.81 -21.29 -15.76
CA PRO A 19 25.86 -22.13 -16.96
C PRO A 19 24.83 -23.27 -16.87
N VAL A 20 24.10 -23.52 -17.96
CA VAL A 20 23.09 -24.61 -18.02
C VAL A 20 23.51 -25.66 -19.03
N GLU A 21 23.71 -25.25 -20.28
CA GLU A 21 24.11 -26.10 -21.41
C GLU A 21 25.13 -25.35 -22.29
N PRO A 22 25.90 -26.05 -23.16
CA PRO A 22 26.82 -25.37 -24.07
C PRO A 22 26.13 -24.27 -24.90
N GLY A 23 26.56 -23.02 -24.72
CA GLY A 23 25.99 -21.87 -25.41
C GLY A 23 24.79 -21.20 -24.73
N ARG A 24 24.26 -21.78 -23.65
CA ARG A 24 23.12 -21.27 -22.87
C ARG A 24 23.49 -21.03 -21.41
N ILE A 25 22.92 -19.97 -20.86
CA ILE A 25 23.06 -19.57 -19.47
C ILE A 25 21.68 -19.27 -18.88
N GLU A 26 21.56 -19.43 -17.57
CA GLU A 26 20.46 -18.94 -16.77
C GLU A 26 20.84 -17.58 -16.20
N ILE A 27 19.97 -16.59 -16.37
CA ILE A 27 20.06 -15.31 -15.65
C ILE A 27 19.04 -15.26 -14.52
N SER A 28 19.47 -14.71 -13.39
CA SER A 28 18.65 -14.57 -12.19
C SER A 28 19.11 -13.39 -11.34
N ILE A 29 18.25 -12.89 -10.46
CA ILE A 29 18.60 -11.91 -9.42
C ILE A 29 18.46 -12.52 -8.03
N PRO A 30 19.20 -12.03 -7.02
CA PRO A 30 19.06 -12.48 -5.64
C PRO A 30 17.63 -12.22 -5.17
N LEU A 31 17.01 -13.21 -4.50
CA LEU A 31 15.64 -13.13 -3.98
C LEU A 31 14.55 -12.89 -5.04
N GLY A 32 14.89 -12.91 -6.33
CA GLY A 32 13.94 -12.94 -7.43
C GLY A 32 13.43 -14.35 -7.71
N THR A 33 12.15 -14.47 -8.08
CA THR A 33 11.52 -15.75 -8.41
C THR A 33 11.68 -16.14 -9.88
N LYS A 34 11.98 -15.20 -10.78
CA LYS A 34 12.10 -15.45 -12.23
C LYS A 34 13.54 -15.76 -12.64
N ARG A 35 13.67 -16.79 -13.48
CA ARG A 35 14.92 -17.25 -14.09
C ARG A 35 14.70 -17.34 -15.60
N LEU A 36 15.63 -16.83 -16.40
CA LEU A 36 15.54 -16.92 -17.86
C LEU A 36 16.73 -17.65 -18.44
N HIS A 37 16.46 -18.55 -19.38
CA HIS A 37 17.51 -19.18 -20.19
C HIS A 37 17.79 -18.33 -21.43
N VAL A 38 19.00 -17.80 -21.54
CA VAL A 38 19.44 -16.93 -22.63
C VAL A 38 20.72 -17.46 -23.27
N SER A 39 21.05 -16.96 -24.47
CA SER A 39 22.31 -17.32 -25.13
C SER A 39 23.51 -16.58 -24.53
N ASN A 40 24.71 -17.14 -24.69
CA ASN A 40 25.96 -16.45 -24.33
C ASN A 40 26.14 -15.08 -25.00
N LYS A 41 25.53 -14.86 -26.17
CA LYS A 41 25.54 -13.55 -26.83
C LYS A 41 24.81 -12.49 -25.99
N ILE A 42 23.66 -12.83 -25.41
CA ILE A 42 22.90 -11.92 -24.53
C ILE A 42 23.70 -11.60 -23.28
N ARG A 43 24.39 -12.58 -22.68
CA ARG A 43 25.32 -12.35 -21.57
C ARG A 43 26.35 -11.28 -21.90
N SER A 44 27.06 -11.44 -23.02
CA SER A 44 28.11 -10.49 -23.42
C SER A 44 27.56 -9.07 -23.63
N LEU A 45 26.36 -8.95 -24.21
CA LEU A 45 25.71 -7.65 -24.40
C LEU A 45 25.30 -7.02 -23.06
N LEU A 46 24.74 -7.80 -22.13
CA LEU A 46 24.39 -7.32 -20.80
C LEU A 46 25.63 -6.87 -20.01
N GLU A 47 26.75 -7.59 -20.10
CA GLU A 47 28.03 -7.17 -19.47
C GLU A 47 28.57 -5.87 -20.08
N GLN A 48 28.45 -5.69 -21.39
CA GLN A 48 28.81 -4.42 -22.05
C GLN A 48 27.91 -3.26 -21.56
N ILE A 49 26.59 -3.46 -21.53
CA ILE A 49 25.64 -2.47 -21.00
C ILE A 49 25.96 -2.16 -19.54
N LYS A 50 26.28 -3.17 -18.73
CA LYS A 50 26.66 -3.02 -17.32
C LYS A 50 27.92 -2.16 -17.16
N SER A 51 28.91 -2.32 -18.04
CA SER A 51 30.14 -1.51 -18.04
C SER A 51 29.93 -0.04 -18.40
N GLU A 52 28.89 0.28 -19.18
CA GLU A 52 28.53 1.65 -19.57
C GLU A 52 27.71 2.38 -18.49
N ALA A 53 27.46 1.70 -17.36
CA ALA A 53 26.71 2.13 -16.18
C ALA A 53 25.24 2.48 -16.43
N VAL A 54 24.93 3.35 -17.41
CA VAL A 54 23.58 3.83 -17.71
C VAL A 54 23.41 4.07 -19.21
N LEU A 55 22.36 3.49 -19.81
CA LEU A 55 22.04 3.67 -21.22
C LEU A 55 20.55 3.99 -21.45
N VAL A 56 20.27 4.78 -22.48
CA VAL A 56 18.89 5.04 -22.91
C VAL A 56 18.29 3.77 -23.50
N GLY A 57 17.02 3.48 -23.19
CA GLY A 57 16.31 2.27 -23.62
C GLY A 57 16.37 2.05 -25.13
N THR A 58 16.27 3.10 -25.95
CA THR A 58 16.42 3.02 -27.41
C THR A 58 17.76 2.43 -27.86
N ILE A 59 18.87 2.78 -27.18
CA ILE A 59 20.21 2.22 -27.46
C ILE A 59 20.25 0.75 -27.07
N ILE A 60 19.65 0.40 -25.93
CA ILE A 60 19.60 -0.99 -25.46
C ILE A 60 18.75 -1.85 -26.41
N VAL A 61 17.62 -1.34 -26.89
CA VAL A 61 16.75 -2.00 -27.88
C VAL A 61 17.51 -2.26 -29.18
N GLN A 62 18.34 -1.32 -29.65
CA GLN A 62 19.18 -1.54 -30.84
C GLN A 62 20.19 -2.69 -30.65
N ARG A 63 20.66 -2.92 -29.41
CA ARG A 63 21.63 -3.97 -29.08
C ARG A 63 20.99 -5.33 -28.83
N LEU A 64 19.92 -5.37 -28.04
CA LEU A 64 19.27 -6.61 -27.57
C LEU A 64 18.11 -7.06 -28.46
N GLY A 65 17.52 -6.14 -29.22
CA GLY A 65 16.22 -6.32 -29.86
C GLY A 65 15.06 -6.05 -28.89
N THR A 66 13.92 -5.63 -29.44
CA THR A 66 12.74 -5.18 -28.67
C THR A 66 12.23 -6.24 -27.69
N SER A 67 11.99 -7.46 -28.14
CA SER A 67 11.42 -8.52 -27.27
C SER A 67 12.35 -8.90 -26.11
N VAL A 68 13.67 -8.89 -26.34
CA VAL A 68 14.65 -9.17 -25.27
C VAL A 68 14.68 -8.02 -24.28
N PHE A 69 14.74 -6.78 -24.77
CA PHE A 69 14.69 -5.60 -23.90
C PHE A 69 13.43 -5.60 -23.02
N GLU A 70 12.26 -5.86 -23.61
CA GLU A 70 11.00 -5.94 -22.88
C GLU A 70 11.01 -7.02 -21.80
N ALA A 71 11.52 -8.21 -22.10
CA ALA A 71 11.69 -9.26 -21.10
C ALA A 71 12.67 -8.84 -19.99
N MET A 72 13.80 -8.22 -20.33
CA MET A 72 14.77 -7.76 -19.34
C MET A 72 14.19 -6.68 -18.42
N VAL A 73 13.37 -5.76 -18.95
CA VAL A 73 12.66 -4.76 -18.14
C VAL A 73 11.56 -5.41 -17.30
N LYS A 74 10.73 -6.29 -17.91
CA LYS A 74 9.63 -6.99 -17.22
C LYS A 74 10.12 -7.77 -15.99
N TYR A 75 11.27 -8.44 -16.11
CA TYR A 75 11.85 -9.24 -15.03
C TYR A 75 12.87 -8.48 -14.18
N HIS A 76 12.95 -7.15 -14.31
CA HIS A 76 13.84 -6.26 -13.57
C HIS A 76 15.34 -6.62 -13.68
N PHE A 77 15.75 -7.31 -14.74
CA PHE A 77 17.16 -7.45 -15.11
C PHE A 77 17.74 -6.12 -15.64
N LEU A 78 16.87 -5.30 -16.24
CA LEU A 78 17.08 -3.88 -16.50
C LEU A 78 16.09 -3.07 -15.67
N PHE A 79 16.57 -2.10 -14.90
CA PHE A 79 15.74 -1.22 -14.09
C PHE A 79 15.95 0.25 -14.49
N PRO A 80 14.93 1.11 -14.42
CA PRO A 80 15.08 2.54 -14.69
C PRO A 80 16.16 3.19 -13.82
N GLU A 81 16.92 4.14 -14.36
CA GLU A 81 18.01 4.81 -13.65
C GLU A 81 17.54 5.54 -12.38
N ASP A 82 16.33 6.09 -12.44
CA ASP A 82 15.66 6.79 -11.35
C ASP A 82 15.06 5.84 -10.30
N ALA A 83 15.07 4.53 -10.56
CA ALA A 83 14.63 3.55 -9.58
C ALA A 83 15.73 3.31 -8.52
N SER A 84 15.31 3.12 -7.28
CA SER A 84 16.20 3.08 -6.11
C SER A 84 17.19 1.92 -6.15
N THR A 85 18.40 2.12 -5.61
CA THR A 85 19.37 1.04 -5.33
C THR A 85 18.84 0.04 -4.31
N ALA A 86 17.80 0.39 -3.56
CA ALA A 86 17.13 -0.54 -2.66
C ALA A 86 16.59 -1.79 -3.40
N LEU A 87 16.21 -1.68 -4.68
CA LEU A 87 15.61 -2.79 -5.44
C LEU A 87 16.57 -4.00 -5.61
N GLU A 88 17.88 -3.81 -5.39
CA GLU A 88 18.90 -4.87 -5.46
C GLU A 88 18.64 -6.07 -4.55
N GLY A 89 17.91 -5.85 -3.45
CA GLY A 89 17.55 -6.89 -2.49
C GLY A 89 16.40 -7.79 -2.93
N GLY A 90 15.80 -7.56 -4.10
CA GLY A 90 14.51 -8.14 -4.47
C GLY A 90 13.35 -7.23 -4.05
N LEU A 91 12.16 -7.54 -4.55
CA LEU A 91 10.96 -6.70 -4.42
C LEU A 91 9.96 -7.28 -3.42
N CYS A 92 9.37 -8.43 -3.74
CA CYS A 92 8.38 -9.11 -2.90
C CYS A 92 8.69 -10.60 -2.74
N ILE A 93 8.30 -11.16 -1.59
CA ILE A 93 8.35 -12.58 -1.28
C ILE A 93 6.91 -13.09 -1.18
N PRO A 94 6.51 -14.09 -1.99
CA PRO A 94 5.19 -14.70 -1.87
C PRO A 94 4.97 -15.32 -0.49
N VAL A 95 3.76 -15.17 0.04
CA VAL A 95 3.35 -15.79 1.30
C VAL A 95 2.74 -17.17 1.09
N SER A 96 2.80 -18.04 2.11
CA SER A 96 2.23 -19.39 2.04
C SER A 96 0.70 -19.40 2.04
N GLU A 97 0.08 -18.41 2.69
CA GLU A 97 -1.37 -18.24 2.77
C GLU A 97 -1.77 -16.85 2.29
N PRO A 98 -1.86 -16.63 0.97
CA PRO A 98 -2.32 -15.35 0.43
C PRO A 98 -3.81 -15.13 0.72
N ALA A 99 -4.21 -13.86 0.88
CA ALA A 99 -5.61 -13.49 1.06
C ALA A 99 -6.41 -13.45 -0.24
N GLY A 100 -5.71 -13.31 -1.37
CA GLY A 100 -6.26 -13.34 -2.72
C GLY A 100 -5.52 -14.31 -3.63
N GLN A 101 -5.67 -14.13 -4.94
CA GLN A 101 -4.90 -14.85 -5.95
C GLN A 101 -3.43 -14.43 -5.85
N PRO A 102 -2.48 -15.37 -5.64
CA PRO A 102 -1.08 -15.01 -5.59
C PRO A 102 -0.64 -14.49 -6.96
N ILE A 103 -0.03 -13.30 -6.99
CA ILE A 103 0.54 -12.73 -8.20
C ILE A 103 2.00 -12.37 -7.95
N SER A 104 2.81 -12.39 -9.01
CA SER A 104 4.17 -11.90 -8.94
C SER A 104 4.23 -10.43 -9.38
N VAL A 105 5.14 -9.66 -8.79
CA VAL A 105 5.45 -8.29 -9.25
C VAL A 105 5.89 -8.23 -10.72
N PHE A 106 6.31 -9.37 -11.28
CA PHE A 106 6.69 -9.48 -12.69
C PHE A 106 5.53 -9.76 -13.64
N ASP A 107 4.35 -10.10 -13.11
CA ASP A 107 3.18 -10.51 -13.86
C ASP A 107 2.03 -9.48 -13.68
N LEU A 108 2.36 -8.25 -13.27
CA LEU A 108 1.40 -7.15 -13.08
C LEU A 108 0.70 -6.71 -14.38
N ASP A 109 1.23 -7.11 -15.54
CA ASP A 109 0.57 -6.90 -16.84
C ASP A 109 -0.70 -7.72 -17.05
N GLU A 110 -1.01 -8.63 -16.12
CA GLU A 110 -2.27 -9.36 -16.08
C GLU A 110 -3.40 -8.57 -15.39
N LEU A 111 -3.04 -7.52 -14.62
CA LEU A 111 -4.00 -6.70 -13.88
C LEU A 111 -4.92 -5.91 -14.81
N GLN A 112 -6.13 -5.69 -14.34
CA GLN A 112 -7.14 -4.81 -14.91
C GLN A 112 -7.38 -3.59 -14.01
N ALA A 113 -8.06 -2.59 -14.56
CA ALA A 113 -8.51 -1.44 -13.77
C ALA A 113 -9.39 -1.91 -12.61
N ASP A 114 -9.24 -1.26 -11.46
CA ASP A 114 -9.95 -1.53 -10.20
C ASP A 114 -9.63 -2.88 -9.51
N ASP A 115 -8.71 -3.69 -10.06
CA ASP A 115 -8.19 -4.86 -9.36
C ASP A 115 -7.56 -4.46 -8.02
N ALA A 116 -7.86 -5.21 -6.96
CA ALA A 116 -7.30 -4.98 -5.64
C ALA A 116 -5.98 -5.75 -5.49
N VAL A 117 -4.89 -5.08 -5.14
CA VAL A 117 -3.57 -5.72 -5.00
C VAL A 117 -3.04 -5.52 -3.58
N LEU A 118 -3.01 -6.61 -2.83
CA LEU A 118 -2.56 -6.66 -1.45
C LEU A 118 -1.04 -6.87 -1.37
N LEU A 119 -0.38 -6.15 -0.47
CA LEU A 119 1.00 -6.37 -0.09
C LEU A 119 1.25 -5.94 1.36
N HIS A 120 2.24 -6.54 2.01
CA HIS A 120 2.71 -6.12 3.34
C HIS A 120 4.05 -5.42 3.21
N ALA A 121 4.24 -4.33 3.94
CA ALA A 121 5.49 -3.60 3.98
C ALA A 121 5.95 -3.38 5.43
N PRO A 122 7.03 -4.05 5.87
CA PRO A 122 7.50 -3.97 7.26
C PRO A 122 8.40 -2.75 7.48
N ILE A 123 7.90 -1.54 7.20
CA ILE A 123 8.64 -0.28 7.42
C ILE A 123 8.68 0.03 8.92
N LEU A 124 9.86 0.38 9.43
CA LEU A 124 10.07 0.74 10.83
C LEU A 124 11.14 1.83 10.96
N THR A 125 10.73 3.04 11.28
CA THR A 125 11.56 4.24 11.47
C THR A 125 11.97 4.44 12.93
N THR A 126 11.23 3.90 13.89
CA THR A 126 11.57 3.98 15.33
C THR A 126 11.78 2.59 15.93
N THR A 127 12.98 2.36 16.47
CA THR A 127 13.38 1.05 17.05
C THR A 127 13.35 1.04 18.59
N GLY A 128 12.48 1.83 19.22
CA GLY A 128 12.52 2.08 20.68
C GLY A 128 11.22 1.85 21.46
N GLY A 129 10.11 1.55 20.79
CA GLY A 129 8.83 1.25 21.44
C GLY A 129 8.80 -0.17 22.03
N GLU A 130 7.97 -0.39 23.06
CA GLU A 130 7.75 -1.73 23.62
C GLU A 130 7.05 -2.68 22.63
N ILE A 131 6.30 -2.12 21.67
CA ILE A 131 5.55 -2.84 20.64
C ILE A 131 6.14 -2.52 19.27
N SER A 132 6.63 -3.55 18.58
CA SER A 132 6.99 -3.48 17.16
C SER A 132 5.73 -3.53 16.30
N VAL A 133 5.69 -2.79 15.19
CA VAL A 133 4.59 -2.75 14.22
C VAL A 133 4.96 -3.34 12.85
N ALA A 134 6.19 -3.83 12.72
CA ALA A 134 6.72 -4.33 11.46
C ALA A 134 5.96 -5.56 10.93
N GLY A 135 5.51 -6.45 11.81
CA GLY A 135 4.77 -7.67 11.46
C GLY A 135 3.24 -7.53 11.47
N GLY A 136 2.68 -6.42 11.97
CA GLY A 136 1.24 -6.26 12.18
C GLY A 136 0.37 -6.52 10.95
N GLY A 137 0.87 -6.14 9.77
CA GLY A 137 0.18 -6.40 8.51
C GLY A 137 -0.01 -7.88 8.21
N GLN A 138 0.85 -8.77 8.70
CA GLN A 138 0.68 -10.22 8.57
C GLN A 138 -0.54 -10.73 9.35
N HIS A 139 -0.84 -10.10 10.49
CA HIS A 139 -2.06 -10.39 11.24
C HIS A 139 -3.31 -9.91 10.50
N VAL A 140 -3.27 -8.73 9.87
CA VAL A 140 -4.37 -8.23 9.02
C VAL A 140 -4.64 -9.20 7.88
N ARG A 141 -3.59 -9.63 7.16
CA ARG A 141 -3.72 -10.62 6.09
C ARG A 141 -4.36 -11.91 6.59
N SER A 142 -3.90 -12.43 7.73
CA SER A 142 -4.45 -13.64 8.34
C SER A 142 -5.93 -13.49 8.71
N GLN A 143 -6.33 -12.34 9.27
CA GLN A 143 -7.72 -12.04 9.58
C GLN A 143 -8.57 -11.90 8.32
N LEU A 144 -8.05 -11.30 7.26
CA LEU A 144 -8.73 -11.19 5.98
C LEU A 144 -8.96 -12.56 5.34
N VAL A 145 -7.95 -13.44 5.35
CA VAL A 145 -8.06 -14.83 4.92
C VAL A 145 -9.21 -15.53 5.67
N GLN A 146 -9.29 -15.36 6.98
CA GLN A 146 -10.37 -15.94 7.80
C GLN A 146 -11.74 -15.34 7.46
N CYS A 147 -11.82 -14.04 7.18
CA CYS A 147 -13.05 -13.37 6.76
C CYS A 147 -13.56 -13.83 5.40
N LEU A 148 -12.66 -14.22 4.50
CA LEU A 148 -12.98 -14.62 3.12
C LEU A 148 -13.23 -16.13 2.97
N ARG A 149 -12.71 -16.95 3.89
CA ARG A 149 -12.89 -18.41 3.87
C ARG A 149 -14.17 -18.84 4.56
N HIS A 150 -14.72 -19.97 4.12
CA HIS A 150 -15.88 -20.58 4.77
C HIS A 150 -15.50 -21.12 6.17
N PRO A 151 -16.29 -20.84 7.23
CA PRO A 151 -15.92 -21.13 8.62
C PRO A 151 -15.80 -22.62 8.95
N LEU A 152 -16.34 -23.53 8.13
CA LEU A 152 -16.23 -24.98 8.29
C LEU A 152 -15.26 -25.66 7.30
N GLY A 153 -14.41 -24.89 6.59
CA GLY A 153 -13.51 -25.42 5.57
C GLY A 153 -14.16 -25.59 4.18
N THR A 154 -13.73 -26.60 3.42
CA THR A 154 -13.94 -26.87 1.96
C THR A 154 -15.40 -27.10 1.51
N ALA A 155 -16.37 -26.39 2.06
CA ALA A 155 -17.75 -26.46 1.63
C ALA A 155 -18.00 -25.61 0.38
N GLY A 156 -17.60 -26.11 -0.80
CA GLY A 156 -18.09 -25.69 -2.12
C GLY A 156 -18.03 -24.18 -2.46
N LYS A 157 -18.70 -23.83 -3.57
CA LYS A 157 -18.89 -22.43 -3.99
C LYS A 157 -19.81 -21.73 -2.98
N GLY A 158 -19.26 -20.86 -2.14
CA GLY A 158 -19.99 -20.12 -1.11
C GLY A 158 -20.15 -18.65 -1.44
N VAL A 159 -21.11 -17.99 -0.79
CA VAL A 159 -21.25 -16.53 -0.80
C VAL A 159 -21.12 -16.00 0.61
N LEU A 160 -20.41 -14.89 0.78
CA LEU A 160 -20.38 -14.16 2.04
C LEU A 160 -21.54 -13.17 2.03
N LEU A 161 -22.44 -13.30 2.99
CA LEU A 161 -23.53 -12.36 3.18
C LEU A 161 -23.13 -11.34 4.23
N ASP A 162 -23.24 -10.09 3.84
CA ASP A 162 -23.10 -8.96 4.73
C ASP A 162 -24.50 -8.45 5.08
N LEU A 163 -24.87 -8.67 6.34
CA LEU A 163 -26.19 -8.34 6.84
C LEU A 163 -26.32 -6.86 7.22
N ASP A 164 -25.20 -6.17 7.48
CA ASP A 164 -25.21 -4.77 7.90
C ASP A 164 -25.65 -3.86 6.75
N PHE A 165 -25.20 -4.17 5.52
CA PHE A 165 -25.52 -3.39 4.33
C PHE A 165 -26.33 -4.14 3.28
N GLY A 166 -26.72 -5.39 3.55
CA GLY A 166 -27.57 -6.17 2.66
C GLY A 166 -26.87 -6.65 1.39
N THR A 167 -25.57 -6.93 1.48
CA THR A 167 -24.70 -7.16 0.33
C THR A 167 -24.19 -8.59 0.32
N ARG A 168 -23.69 -9.05 -0.83
CA ARG A 168 -23.06 -10.36 -0.92
C ARG A 168 -21.76 -10.26 -1.70
N LEU A 169 -20.81 -11.12 -1.33
CA LEU A 169 -19.54 -11.27 -2.00
C LEU A 169 -19.39 -12.75 -2.41
N GLU A 170 -19.07 -12.99 -3.67
CA GLU A 170 -18.68 -14.31 -4.18
C GLU A 170 -17.14 -14.36 -4.22
N PRO A 171 -16.46 -15.04 -3.27
CA PRO A 171 -14.99 -15.01 -3.20
C PRO A 171 -14.30 -15.48 -4.49
N GLU A 172 -14.94 -16.38 -5.25
CA GLU A 172 -14.45 -16.89 -6.54
C GLU A 172 -14.40 -15.84 -7.65
N ARG A 173 -15.20 -14.78 -7.54
CA ARG A 173 -15.25 -13.67 -8.50
C ARG A 173 -14.45 -12.46 -8.05
N LEU A 174 -13.79 -12.56 -6.90
CA LEU A 174 -13.06 -11.45 -6.34
C LEU A 174 -11.76 -11.24 -7.12
N CYS A 175 -11.60 -10.05 -7.69
CA CYS A 175 -10.36 -9.57 -8.28
C CYS A 175 -9.41 -9.04 -7.18
N LEU A 176 -9.07 -9.90 -6.22
CA LEU A 176 -8.07 -9.62 -5.19
C LEU A 176 -6.82 -10.44 -5.49
N PHE A 177 -5.71 -9.75 -5.67
CA PHE A 177 -4.40 -10.34 -5.83
C PHE A 177 -3.53 -10.08 -4.59
N ASP A 178 -2.59 -10.98 -4.28
CA ASP A 178 -1.67 -10.85 -3.15
C ASP A 178 -0.23 -11.04 -3.64
N LEU A 179 0.57 -9.99 -3.50
CA LEU A 179 2.00 -9.98 -3.85
C LEU A 179 2.88 -10.59 -2.76
N GLY A 180 2.33 -10.81 -1.57
CA GLY A 180 3.07 -11.19 -0.37
C GLY A 180 3.74 -9.99 0.30
N ASP A 181 4.97 -10.17 0.76
CA ASP A 181 5.65 -9.22 1.63
C ASP A 181 6.79 -8.52 0.87
N ILE A 182 6.90 -7.20 1.01
CA ILE A 182 8.08 -6.47 0.54
C ILE A 182 9.32 -7.04 1.20
N VAL A 183 10.37 -7.27 0.41
CA VAL A 183 11.63 -7.81 0.92
C VAL A 183 12.21 -6.86 1.96
N TYR A 184 12.46 -7.40 3.15
CA TYR A 184 13.19 -6.74 4.21
C TYR A 184 14.33 -7.63 4.70
N ARG A 185 15.55 -7.10 4.69
CA ARG A 185 16.78 -7.76 5.17
C ARG A 185 17.25 -7.02 6.43
N PRO A 186 16.94 -7.51 7.64
CA PRO A 186 17.13 -6.76 8.89
C PRO A 186 18.51 -6.18 9.15
N SER A 187 19.57 -6.80 8.62
CA SER A 187 20.95 -6.35 8.82
C SER A 187 21.50 -5.48 7.68
N MET A 188 20.71 -5.24 6.63
CA MET A 188 21.15 -4.59 5.39
C MET A 188 20.24 -3.46 4.94
N ASP A 189 18.94 -3.56 5.20
CA ASP A 189 17.96 -2.59 4.75
C ASP A 189 17.62 -1.58 5.86
N SER A 190 17.63 -0.31 5.49
CA SER A 190 17.00 0.77 6.25
C SER A 190 15.50 0.84 5.97
N ALA A 191 14.77 1.61 6.78
CA ALA A 191 13.37 1.93 6.52
C ALA A 191 13.17 2.57 5.13
N THR A 192 14.12 3.42 4.71
CA THR A 192 14.11 4.02 3.37
C THR A 192 14.26 2.95 2.29
N ASP A 193 15.11 1.94 2.46
CA ASP A 193 15.24 0.88 1.46
C ASP A 193 13.94 0.08 1.30
N VAL A 194 13.23 -0.20 2.39
CA VAL A 194 11.91 -0.88 2.33
C VAL A 194 10.87 0.05 1.69
N GLY A 195 10.85 1.33 2.06
CA GLY A 195 9.94 2.33 1.52
C GLY A 195 10.12 2.61 0.02
N GLU A 196 11.36 2.63 -0.46
CA GLU A 196 11.66 2.77 -1.88
C GLU A 196 11.21 1.56 -2.70
N ARG A 197 11.37 0.34 -2.16
CA ARG A 197 10.79 -0.87 -2.76
C ARG A 197 9.27 -0.79 -2.83
N LEU A 198 8.63 -0.37 -1.73
CA LEU A 198 7.18 -0.16 -1.68
C LEU A 198 6.74 0.85 -2.74
N THR A 199 7.42 1.99 -2.84
CA THR A 199 7.13 3.04 -3.82
C THR A 199 7.19 2.49 -5.24
N TYR A 200 8.23 1.72 -5.56
CA TYR A 200 8.40 1.09 -6.86
C TYR A 200 7.28 0.11 -7.18
N VAL A 201 6.94 -0.78 -6.24
CA VAL A 201 5.89 -1.78 -6.42
C VAL A 201 4.52 -1.11 -6.60
N CYS A 202 4.17 -0.16 -5.73
CA CYS A 202 2.90 0.58 -5.81
C CYS A 202 2.79 1.37 -7.13
N ARG A 203 3.88 1.98 -7.62
CA ARG A 203 3.88 2.69 -8.91
C ARG A 203 3.51 1.75 -10.06
N ASN A 204 4.11 0.55 -10.09
CA ASN A 204 3.80 -0.43 -11.12
C ASN A 204 2.39 -1.01 -11.02
N ILE A 205 1.80 -1.08 -9.81
CA ILE A 205 0.39 -1.46 -9.64
C ILE A 205 -0.53 -0.39 -10.24
N VAL A 206 -0.34 0.89 -9.86
CA VAL A 206 -1.24 1.98 -10.28
C VAL A 206 -1.12 2.35 -11.76
N GLU A 207 -0.04 1.95 -12.44
CA GLU A 207 0.07 2.03 -13.90
C GLU A 207 -1.09 1.30 -14.63
N TRP A 208 -1.67 0.28 -14.00
CA TRP A 208 -2.78 -0.52 -14.53
C TRP A 208 -4.16 -0.08 -14.03
N ASP A 209 -4.27 1.08 -13.37
CA ASP A 209 -5.48 1.50 -12.65
C ASP A 209 -5.94 0.53 -11.56
N ALA A 210 -5.06 -0.39 -11.13
CA ALA A 210 -5.30 -1.25 -9.99
C ALA A 210 -5.09 -0.48 -8.67
N CYS A 211 -5.79 -0.93 -7.63
CA CYS A 211 -5.78 -0.32 -6.30
C CYS A 211 -4.80 -1.04 -5.36
N PRO A 212 -3.66 -0.42 -4.99
CA PRO A 212 -2.76 -0.98 -3.99
C PRO A 212 -3.39 -0.93 -2.59
N ILE A 213 -3.32 -2.04 -1.86
CA ILE A 213 -3.72 -2.18 -0.47
C ILE A 213 -2.49 -2.59 0.34
N ILE A 214 -1.94 -1.66 1.11
CA ILE A 214 -0.70 -1.87 1.85
C ILE A 214 -1.01 -2.21 3.31
N LEU A 215 -0.45 -3.30 3.79
CA LEU A 215 -0.60 -3.74 5.17
C LEU A 215 0.67 -3.46 5.97
N GLY A 216 0.52 -2.96 7.19
CA GLY A 216 1.55 -2.91 8.21
C GLY A 216 2.56 -1.77 8.06
N GLY A 217 3.61 -1.89 8.87
CA GLY A 217 4.61 -0.85 9.06
C GLY A 217 4.14 0.24 10.02
N ASP A 218 5.07 1.10 10.37
CA ASP A 218 4.76 2.37 11.04
C ASP A 218 4.20 3.40 10.03
N HIS A 219 3.69 4.52 10.53
CA HIS A 219 2.98 5.48 9.67
C HIS A 219 3.88 6.21 8.67
N ALA A 220 5.22 6.12 8.80
CA ALA A 220 6.14 6.66 7.80
C ALA A 220 5.92 6.03 6.41
N GLN A 221 5.30 4.85 6.36
CA GLN A 221 4.82 4.21 5.14
C GLN A 221 4.02 5.13 4.22
N ALA A 222 3.18 6.02 4.79
CA ALA A 222 2.31 6.91 4.03
C ALA A 222 3.10 7.78 3.03
N PHE A 223 4.32 8.19 3.39
CA PHE A 223 5.19 8.94 2.49
C PHE A 223 5.46 8.17 1.20
N TYR A 224 5.78 6.88 1.30
CA TYR A 224 6.18 6.04 0.18
C TYR A 224 4.97 5.59 -0.65
N SER A 225 3.90 5.15 0.02
CA SER A 225 2.66 4.73 -0.64
C SER A 225 2.04 5.90 -1.42
N ILE A 226 1.93 7.10 -0.83
CA ILE A 226 1.36 8.29 -1.49
C ILE A 226 2.29 8.84 -2.59
N SER A 227 3.61 8.79 -2.40
CA SER A 227 4.57 9.21 -3.45
C SER A 227 4.44 8.37 -4.73
N ALA A 228 4.17 7.07 -4.58
CA ALA A 228 4.01 6.14 -5.70
C ALA A 228 2.86 6.51 -6.65
N LEU A 229 1.86 7.23 -6.16
CA LEU A 229 0.66 7.61 -6.89
C LEU A 229 0.81 8.89 -7.72
N SER A 230 1.93 9.62 -7.58
CA SER A 230 2.12 10.98 -8.12
C SER A 230 1.92 11.11 -9.63
N GLU A 231 2.49 10.20 -10.42
CA GLU A 231 2.39 10.23 -11.88
C GLU A 231 0.97 9.92 -12.37
N ARG A 232 0.29 8.97 -11.73
CA ARG A 232 -1.07 8.55 -12.11
C ARG A 232 -2.13 9.55 -11.63
N TYR A 233 -1.94 10.11 -10.44
CA TYR A 233 -2.90 10.97 -9.77
C TYR A 233 -2.26 12.30 -9.38
N PRO A 234 -2.10 13.25 -10.32
CA PRO A 234 -1.45 14.55 -10.09
C PRO A 234 -2.27 15.50 -9.21
N ARG A 235 -3.50 15.13 -8.86
CA ARG A 235 -4.35 15.78 -7.86
C ARG A 235 -5.01 14.70 -7.02
N LEU A 236 -4.37 14.34 -5.91
CA LEU A 236 -4.78 13.29 -4.99
C LEU A 236 -5.34 13.91 -3.70
N GLY A 237 -6.47 13.40 -3.23
CA GLY A 237 -6.94 13.62 -1.87
C GLY A 237 -6.43 12.52 -0.93
N VAL A 238 -6.09 12.87 0.31
CA VAL A 238 -5.66 11.91 1.35
C VAL A 238 -6.64 11.94 2.51
N LEU A 239 -7.10 10.77 2.93
CA LEU A 239 -7.89 10.58 4.16
C LEU A 239 -6.99 9.91 5.19
N GLN A 240 -6.49 10.69 6.15
CA GLN A 240 -5.75 10.20 7.30
C GLN A 240 -6.74 9.91 8.43
N PHE A 241 -6.99 8.64 8.73
CA PHE A 241 -7.69 8.24 9.94
C PHE A 241 -6.65 7.98 11.02
N ASP A 242 -6.65 8.80 12.07
CA ASP A 242 -5.54 8.85 13.03
C ASP A 242 -5.96 9.57 14.32
N ALA A 243 -5.42 9.16 15.47
CA ALA A 243 -5.53 9.91 16.71
C ALA A 243 -4.69 11.20 16.70
N HIS A 244 -3.58 11.16 15.96
CA HIS A 244 -2.52 12.15 15.88
C HIS A 244 -2.51 12.83 14.50
N PRO A 245 -2.02 14.08 14.40
CA PRO A 245 -1.95 14.75 13.12
C PRO A 245 -0.69 14.39 12.31
N ASP A 246 0.33 13.78 12.91
CA ASP A 246 1.63 13.51 12.26
C ASP A 246 2.29 14.71 11.58
N LEU A 247 2.11 15.86 12.22
CA LEU A 247 2.63 17.15 11.78
C LEU A 247 3.82 17.63 12.60
N TYR A 248 4.41 16.79 13.45
CA TYR A 248 5.53 17.21 14.29
C TYR A 248 6.67 17.74 13.43
N ALA A 249 7.00 19.01 13.66
CA ALA A 249 8.07 19.75 13.00
C ALA A 249 8.91 20.38 14.11
N MET A 250 9.95 19.67 14.56
CA MET A 250 10.66 19.97 15.82
C MET A 250 11.63 21.15 15.75
N GLY A 251 11.44 22.15 14.88
CA GLY A 251 12.28 23.36 14.81
C GLY A 251 13.81 23.13 14.77
N THR A 252 14.24 21.90 14.45
CA THR A 252 15.56 21.27 14.58
C THR A 252 15.61 20.09 13.56
N PRO A 253 16.67 19.27 13.45
CA PRO A 253 16.88 18.23 12.40
C PRO A 253 15.76 17.23 12.08
N CYS A 254 14.60 17.25 12.74
CA CYS A 254 13.44 16.42 12.39
C CYS A 254 12.75 16.84 11.07
N ASP A 255 13.13 17.97 10.47
CA ASP A 255 12.82 18.29 9.06
C ASP A 255 13.79 17.57 8.08
N LEU A 256 14.80 16.85 8.58
CA LEU A 256 15.81 16.16 7.75
C LEU A 256 15.56 14.66 7.60
N GLN A 257 14.73 14.06 8.48
CA GLN A 257 14.48 12.63 8.48
C GLN A 257 12.99 12.33 8.66
N LEU A 258 12.46 11.50 7.76
CA LEU A 258 11.11 10.96 7.84
C LEU A 258 10.98 10.02 9.04
N SER A 259 9.90 10.17 9.81
CA SER A 259 9.45 9.26 10.86
C SER A 259 7.94 9.11 10.83
N HIS A 260 7.41 8.16 11.59
CA HIS A 260 5.97 7.98 11.74
C HIS A 260 5.25 9.27 12.18
N ALA A 261 5.71 9.93 13.25
CA ALA A 261 5.08 11.13 13.81
C ALA A 261 5.22 12.43 12.98
N ASN A 262 5.92 12.43 11.84
CA ASN A 262 6.04 13.62 10.97
C ASN A 262 5.61 13.37 9.53
N VAL A 263 5.01 12.21 9.21
CA VAL A 263 4.78 11.84 7.81
C VAL A 263 3.88 12.84 7.06
N MET A 264 2.88 13.41 7.72
CA MET A 264 1.97 14.37 7.09
C MET A 264 2.61 15.74 6.86
N HIS A 265 3.66 16.07 7.63
CA HIS A 265 4.52 17.20 7.31
C HIS A 265 5.18 17.03 5.93
N TRP A 266 5.58 15.82 5.56
CA TRP A 266 6.16 15.55 4.23
C TRP A 266 5.09 15.46 3.14
N VAL A 267 4.00 14.73 3.39
CA VAL A 267 2.91 14.50 2.44
C VAL A 267 2.27 15.82 1.98
N ARG A 268 2.05 16.80 2.87
CA ARG A 268 1.46 18.10 2.48
C ARG A 268 2.28 18.88 1.45
N ARG A 269 3.60 18.66 1.42
CA ARG A 269 4.53 19.35 0.51
C ARG A 269 4.60 18.69 -0.86
N MET A 270 4.01 17.51 -1.03
CA MET A 270 3.97 16.83 -2.32
C MET A 270 3.10 17.62 -3.31
N PRO A 271 3.60 17.94 -4.52
CA PRO A 271 2.86 18.73 -5.50
C PRO A 271 1.55 18.07 -5.95
N HIS A 272 1.50 16.74 -5.98
CA HIS A 272 0.32 15.99 -6.41
C HIS A 272 -0.75 15.87 -5.32
N VAL A 273 -0.45 16.18 -4.05
CA VAL A 273 -1.42 16.13 -2.95
C VAL A 273 -2.20 17.45 -2.89
N ALA A 274 -3.50 17.36 -3.15
CA ALA A 274 -4.40 18.51 -3.30
C ALA A 274 -5.24 18.80 -2.04
N SER A 275 -5.56 17.78 -1.24
CA SER A 275 -6.36 17.91 -0.01
C SER A 275 -6.03 16.78 0.96
N ILE A 276 -6.04 17.07 2.26
CA ILE A 276 -5.79 16.11 3.34
C ILE A 276 -6.89 16.29 4.38
N TRP A 277 -7.65 15.23 4.64
CA TRP A 277 -8.58 15.17 5.77
C TRP A 277 -8.00 14.32 6.89
N GLN A 278 -7.85 14.92 8.06
CA GLN A 278 -7.43 14.25 9.29
C GLN A 278 -8.68 13.93 10.11
N ILE A 279 -8.94 12.64 10.35
CA ILE A 279 -10.20 12.13 10.86
C ILE A 279 -9.92 11.33 12.13
N GLY A 280 -10.53 11.72 13.25
CA GLY A 280 -10.30 11.07 14.55
C GLY A 280 -9.26 11.77 15.43
N ILE A 281 -8.75 12.93 14.99
CA ILE A 281 -7.76 13.71 15.74
C ILE A 281 -8.27 14.02 17.14
N ARG A 282 -7.44 13.69 18.14
CA ARG A 282 -7.73 13.92 19.55
C ARG A 282 -6.50 14.08 20.43
N ASP A 283 -5.30 13.79 19.92
CA ASP A 283 -4.05 14.03 20.65
C ASP A 283 -3.06 14.81 19.79
N TYR A 284 -2.51 15.89 20.37
CA TYR A 284 -1.50 16.73 19.73
C TYR A 284 -0.72 17.50 20.79
N PHE A 285 0.59 17.30 20.84
CA PHE A 285 1.46 18.02 21.75
C PHE A 285 2.13 19.21 21.06
N CYS A 286 1.67 20.42 21.35
CA CYS A 286 2.30 21.64 20.84
C CYS A 286 3.44 22.08 21.78
N GLN A 287 4.70 22.11 21.30
CA GLN A 287 5.82 22.68 22.06
C GLN A 287 5.93 24.20 21.84
N PRO A 288 5.90 25.04 22.89
CA PRO A 288 5.91 26.51 22.76
C PRO A 288 7.26 27.14 22.36
N THR A 289 8.34 26.35 22.31
CA THR A 289 9.73 26.85 22.25
C THR A 289 10.31 26.98 20.84
N GLU A 290 9.57 26.58 19.83
CA GLU A 290 9.96 26.72 18.43
C GLU A 290 9.15 27.87 17.85
N ASN A 291 9.72 28.64 16.93
CA ASN A 291 8.99 29.68 16.18
C ASN A 291 7.96 29.02 15.24
N LEU A 292 7.03 28.23 15.78
CA LEU A 292 5.98 27.53 15.07
C LEU A 292 4.93 28.59 14.72
N GLN A 293 5.14 29.28 13.60
CA GLN A 293 4.02 29.91 12.94
C GLN A 293 3.07 28.78 12.55
N LEU A 294 1.88 28.75 13.13
CA LEU A 294 0.78 27.92 12.67
C LEU A 294 0.40 28.41 11.26
N GLU A 295 1.20 28.03 10.27
CA GLU A 295 0.83 28.19 8.88
C GLU A 295 -0.39 27.31 8.66
N VAL A 296 -1.54 27.97 8.53
CA VAL A 296 -2.77 27.33 8.10
C VAL A 296 -2.55 26.91 6.66
N ASP A 297 -2.17 25.65 6.47
CA ASP A 297 -2.06 25.06 5.14
C ASP A 297 -3.48 24.77 4.63
N PRO A 298 -3.90 25.39 3.51
CA PRO A 298 -5.27 25.27 3.00
C PRO A 298 -5.61 23.85 2.53
N LYS A 299 -4.62 22.96 2.41
CA LYS A 299 -4.86 21.55 2.08
C LYS A 299 -5.47 20.77 3.23
N PHE A 300 -5.27 21.21 4.48
CA PHE A 300 -5.72 20.44 5.65
C PHE A 300 -7.15 20.77 6.07
N HIS A 301 -7.86 19.71 6.37
CA HIS A 301 -9.16 19.72 7.01
C HIS A 301 -9.13 18.72 8.16
N MET A 302 -9.68 19.10 9.31
CA MET A 302 -9.70 18.23 10.48
C MET A 302 -11.13 17.89 10.84
N LEU A 303 -11.41 16.63 11.20
CA LEU A 303 -12.60 16.14 11.88
C LEU A 303 -12.14 15.42 13.16
N SER A 304 -12.41 16.01 14.33
CA SER A 304 -11.96 15.40 15.59
C SER A 304 -12.73 14.11 15.91
N ALA A 305 -12.15 13.23 16.74
CA ALA A 305 -12.89 12.06 17.22
C ALA A 305 -14.17 12.45 17.96
N PHE A 306 -14.13 13.52 18.76
CA PHE A 306 -15.30 14.01 19.47
C PHE A 306 -16.43 14.43 18.51
N GLU A 307 -16.10 15.16 17.44
CA GLU A 307 -17.10 15.55 16.45
C GLU A 307 -17.65 14.34 15.70
N ALA A 308 -16.78 13.45 15.23
CA ALA A 308 -17.18 12.23 14.53
C ALA A 308 -18.16 11.38 15.36
N GLU A 309 -17.90 11.22 16.67
CA GLU A 309 -18.71 10.38 17.55
C GLU A 309 -19.97 11.05 18.10
N THR A 310 -20.01 12.39 18.18
CA THR A 310 -21.18 13.11 18.74
C THR A 310 -22.09 13.72 17.68
N VAL A 311 -21.55 14.08 16.51
CA VAL A 311 -22.27 14.73 15.41
C VAL A 311 -22.33 13.82 14.18
N GLY A 312 -21.31 13.00 13.95
CA GLY A 312 -21.18 12.16 12.77
C GLY A 312 -20.26 12.75 11.70
N TYR A 313 -20.22 12.08 10.54
CA TYR A 313 -19.27 12.38 9.46
C TYR A 313 -19.83 13.31 8.37
N GLU A 314 -21.01 13.93 8.54
CA GLU A 314 -21.64 14.72 7.49
C GLU A 314 -20.80 15.92 7.01
N ARG A 315 -20.01 16.53 7.92
CA ARG A 315 -19.11 17.61 7.54
C ARG A 315 -18.01 17.12 6.58
N LEU A 316 -17.47 15.93 6.81
CA LEU A 316 -16.50 15.30 5.92
C LEU A 316 -17.12 15.16 4.51
N PHE A 317 -18.23 14.45 4.40
CA PHE A 317 -18.85 14.15 3.10
C PHE A 317 -19.36 15.36 2.33
N ARG A 318 -19.81 16.42 3.03
CA ARG A 318 -20.27 17.66 2.39
C ARG A 318 -19.12 18.45 1.77
N ASN A 319 -17.92 18.37 2.35
CA ASN A 319 -16.80 19.24 1.98
C ASN A 319 -15.69 18.52 1.20
N MET A 320 -15.70 17.18 1.14
CA MET A 320 -14.79 16.44 0.26
C MET A 320 -15.06 16.75 -1.22
N ASP A 321 -13.99 17.03 -1.96
CA ASP A 321 -14.04 17.19 -3.41
C ASP A 321 -14.24 15.81 -4.09
N ARG A 322 -15.42 15.63 -4.67
CA ARG A 322 -15.81 14.40 -5.40
C ARG A 322 -15.03 14.19 -6.70
N SER A 323 -14.36 15.22 -7.21
CA SER A 323 -13.54 15.12 -8.42
C SER A 323 -12.15 14.54 -8.17
N LEU A 324 -11.71 14.48 -6.92
CA LEU A 324 -10.41 13.92 -6.57
C LEU A 324 -10.48 12.38 -6.44
N PRO A 325 -9.47 11.65 -6.94
CA PRO A 325 -9.14 10.34 -6.41
C PRO A 325 -8.67 10.47 -4.95
N TRP A 326 -9.10 9.56 -4.08
CA TRP A 326 -8.78 9.56 -2.66
C TRP A 326 -7.93 8.34 -2.26
N PHE A 327 -6.89 8.56 -1.48
CA PHE A 327 -6.10 7.53 -0.83
C PHE A 327 -6.44 7.48 0.66
N ILE A 328 -6.69 6.30 1.21
CA ILE A 328 -6.99 6.10 2.64
C ILE A 328 -5.72 5.67 3.37
N SER A 329 -5.23 6.49 4.29
CA SER A 329 -4.18 6.11 5.23
C SER A 329 -4.83 5.90 6.60
N PHE A 330 -4.93 4.63 7.03
CA PHE A 330 -5.62 4.25 8.26
C PHE A 330 -4.62 3.84 9.34
N ASP A 331 -4.38 4.73 10.30
CA ASP A 331 -3.73 4.38 11.56
C ASP A 331 -4.75 3.71 12.48
N VAL A 332 -4.38 2.55 13.01
CA VAL A 332 -5.26 1.78 13.88
C VAL A 332 -5.48 2.42 15.25
N ASP A 333 -4.61 3.34 15.68
CA ASP A 333 -4.72 4.06 16.95
C ASP A 333 -5.88 5.07 16.98
N VAL A 334 -6.48 5.36 15.82
CA VAL A 334 -7.70 6.18 15.69
C VAL A 334 -8.89 5.56 16.42
N LEU A 335 -8.89 4.24 16.54
CA LEU A 335 -9.96 3.46 17.13
C LEU A 335 -10.07 3.68 18.63
N PHE A 336 -11.24 3.39 19.19
CA PHE A 336 -11.47 3.49 20.62
C PHE A 336 -10.51 2.60 21.41
N GLY A 337 -9.66 3.19 22.26
CA GLY A 337 -8.45 2.54 22.81
C GLY A 337 -8.64 1.20 23.57
N THR A 338 -9.84 0.85 24.06
CA THR A 338 -10.08 -0.48 24.65
C THR A 338 -10.26 -1.60 23.63
N GLU A 339 -10.53 -1.25 22.36
CA GLU A 339 -10.74 -2.21 21.26
C GLU A 339 -9.42 -2.64 20.61
N VAL A 340 -8.32 -1.90 20.86
CA VAL A 340 -7.06 -2.01 20.12
C VAL A 340 -5.85 -1.89 21.06
N PRO A 341 -5.62 -2.85 21.99
CA PRO A 341 -4.40 -2.84 22.81
C PRO A 341 -3.12 -3.11 22.00
N GLN A 342 -3.25 -3.50 20.73
CA GLN A 342 -2.14 -3.83 19.83
C GLN A 342 -1.68 -2.63 18.98
N THR A 343 -1.63 -1.42 19.53
CA THR A 343 -0.96 -0.27 18.89
C THR A 343 0.14 0.26 19.80
N ALA A 344 1.18 0.87 19.23
CA ALA A 344 2.30 1.44 19.98
C ALA A 344 1.92 2.73 20.73
N THR A 345 0.91 3.47 20.24
CA THR A 345 0.51 4.80 20.75
C THR A 345 -0.98 4.88 21.09
N PRO A 346 -1.49 4.06 22.02
CA PRO A 346 -2.92 4.05 22.33
C PRO A 346 -3.37 5.36 22.99
N VAL A 347 -4.40 5.99 22.44
CA VAL A 347 -5.02 7.19 23.00
C VAL A 347 -6.44 6.89 23.49
N LEU A 348 -6.77 7.34 24.71
CA LEU A 348 -8.10 7.15 25.30
C LEU A 348 -9.21 7.81 24.46
N GLY A 349 -10.38 7.18 24.38
CA GLY A 349 -11.41 7.58 23.42
C GLY A 349 -11.03 7.11 22.01
N GLY A 350 -11.74 7.61 20.99
CA GLY A 350 -11.49 7.26 19.58
C GLY A 350 -12.77 6.93 18.84
N LEU A 351 -12.61 6.46 17.61
CA LEU A 351 -13.74 6.13 16.74
C LEU A 351 -14.31 4.76 17.08
N ASN A 352 -15.63 4.66 17.17
CA ASN A 352 -16.32 3.40 17.41
C ASN A 352 -16.52 2.63 16.09
N TYR A 353 -16.50 1.30 16.17
CA TYR A 353 -16.53 0.44 14.99
C TYR A 353 -17.72 0.67 14.03
N TYR A 354 -18.98 0.64 14.50
CA TYR A 354 -20.13 0.73 13.60
C TYR A 354 -20.31 2.10 12.92
N PRO A 355 -20.18 3.25 13.61
CA PRO A 355 -20.15 4.56 12.95
C PRO A 355 -19.04 4.66 11.90
N LEU A 356 -17.84 4.16 12.23
CA LEU A 356 -16.71 4.12 11.31
C LEU A 356 -16.99 3.21 10.10
N LEU A 357 -17.59 2.04 10.31
CA LEU A 357 -17.97 1.11 9.26
C LEU A 357 -18.97 1.73 8.29
N ALA A 358 -19.96 2.46 8.81
CA ALA A 358 -20.92 3.22 7.99
C ALA A 358 -20.25 4.37 7.23
N CYS A 359 -19.28 5.05 7.85
CA CYS A 359 -18.44 6.05 7.19
C CYS A 359 -17.65 5.44 6.02
N PHE A 360 -16.99 4.31 6.24
CA PHE A 360 -16.26 3.57 5.19
C PHE A 360 -17.19 3.15 4.05
N GLU A 361 -18.36 2.57 4.34
CA GLU A 361 -19.32 2.19 3.29
C GLU A 361 -19.72 3.39 2.42
N ARG A 362 -19.96 4.55 3.04
CA ARG A 362 -20.30 5.77 2.33
C ARG A 362 -19.12 6.32 1.52
N LEU A 363 -17.91 6.33 2.08
CA LEU A 363 -16.69 6.70 1.35
C LEU A 363 -16.52 5.89 0.08
N LEU A 364 -16.60 4.56 0.20
CA LEU A 364 -16.43 3.64 -0.92
C LEU A 364 -17.52 3.80 -1.98
N SER A 365 -18.77 4.07 -1.58
CA SER A 365 -19.89 4.22 -2.52
C SER A 365 -19.98 5.59 -3.20
N GLU A 366 -19.45 6.64 -2.58
CA GLU A 366 -19.61 8.02 -3.04
C GLU A 366 -18.35 8.66 -3.63
N PHE A 367 -17.16 8.08 -3.38
CA PHE A 367 -15.87 8.65 -3.77
C PHE A 367 -14.98 7.60 -4.43
N ARG A 368 -14.13 8.04 -5.35
CA ARG A 368 -13.16 7.18 -6.03
C ARG A 368 -11.96 6.92 -5.11
N ILE A 369 -11.90 5.74 -4.51
CA ILE A 369 -10.75 5.30 -3.73
C ILE A 369 -9.73 4.64 -4.66
N VAL A 370 -8.48 5.09 -4.62
CA VAL A 370 -7.41 4.63 -5.55
C VAL A 370 -6.26 3.91 -4.85
N GLY A 371 -6.35 3.74 -3.54
CA GLY A 371 -5.37 3.04 -2.73
C GLY A 371 -5.72 3.16 -1.26
N MET A 372 -5.23 2.22 -0.47
CA MET A 372 -5.37 2.29 0.98
C MET A 372 -4.22 1.60 1.70
N GLU A 373 -3.98 2.01 2.94
CA GLU A 373 -3.04 1.35 3.84
C GLU A 373 -3.57 1.27 5.27
N PHE A 374 -3.07 0.29 6.01
CA PHE A 374 -3.37 0.07 7.43
C PHE A 374 -2.06 -0.06 8.21
N VAL A 375 -1.79 0.86 9.13
CA VAL A 375 -0.49 1.03 9.82
C VAL A 375 -0.61 0.99 11.34
N GLU A 376 0.53 0.99 12.04
CA GLU A 376 0.67 1.01 13.51
C GLU A 376 0.01 -0.18 14.24
N ILE A 377 -0.19 -1.28 13.51
CA ILE A 377 -0.67 -2.53 14.08
C ILE A 377 0.51 -3.27 14.68
N GLY A 378 0.46 -3.53 15.98
CA GLY A 378 1.53 -4.14 16.75
C GLY A 378 1.60 -5.66 16.68
N ASP A 379 2.81 -6.19 16.81
CA ASP A 379 3.15 -7.63 16.74
C ASP A 379 2.80 -8.41 18.03
N ALA A 380 2.40 -7.70 19.10
CA ALA A 380 2.59 -8.15 20.47
C ALA A 380 1.55 -9.16 21.00
N SER A 381 0.54 -9.58 20.24
CA SER A 381 -0.49 -10.51 20.77
C SER A 381 -0.47 -11.89 20.13
N GLN A 382 0.03 -12.88 20.87
CA GLN A 382 -0.34 -14.29 20.68
C GLN A 382 -1.79 -14.46 21.19
N GLY A 383 -2.79 -14.30 20.33
CA GLY A 383 -4.21 -14.35 20.69
C GLY A 383 -5.15 -13.71 19.67
N ALA A 384 -6.37 -13.34 20.10
CA ALA A 384 -7.30 -12.56 19.28
C ALA A 384 -6.72 -11.15 19.03
N HIS A 385 -6.61 -10.76 17.76
CA HIS A 385 -5.98 -9.51 17.34
C HIS A 385 -7.05 -8.52 16.89
N GLY A 386 -7.62 -7.76 17.83
CA GLY A 386 -8.74 -6.83 17.59
C GLY A 386 -8.42 -5.79 16.52
N ALA A 387 -7.25 -5.14 16.63
CA ALA A 387 -6.72 -4.18 15.66
C ALA A 387 -6.76 -4.72 14.21
N ALA A 388 -6.12 -5.87 14.00
CA ALA A 388 -6.06 -6.54 12.72
C ALA A 388 -7.42 -7.02 12.22
N ALA A 389 -8.30 -7.47 13.12
CA ALA A 389 -9.66 -7.87 12.78
C ALA A 389 -10.50 -6.69 12.29
N VAL A 390 -10.40 -5.53 12.94
CA VAL A 390 -11.09 -4.29 12.48
C VAL A 390 -10.54 -3.85 11.13
N ALA A 391 -9.20 -3.77 10.97
CA ALA A 391 -8.57 -3.43 9.69
C ALA A 391 -9.01 -4.38 8.57
N ALA A 392 -8.98 -5.69 8.80
CA ALA A 392 -9.45 -6.69 7.84
C ALA A 392 -10.94 -6.53 7.52
N ARG A 393 -11.76 -6.09 8.48
CA ARG A 393 -13.20 -5.89 8.26
C ARG A 393 -13.51 -4.64 7.47
N LEU A 394 -12.82 -3.53 7.75
CA LEU A 394 -12.85 -2.31 6.93
C LEU A 394 -12.36 -2.59 5.51
N LEU A 395 -11.25 -3.30 5.35
CA LEU A 395 -10.75 -3.74 4.05
C LEU A 395 -11.76 -4.63 3.31
N SER A 396 -12.43 -5.54 4.01
CA SER A 396 -13.46 -6.38 3.37
C SER A 396 -14.60 -5.55 2.78
N ARG A 397 -14.92 -4.37 3.34
CA ARG A 397 -15.91 -3.45 2.74
C ARG A 397 -15.54 -3.03 1.34
N TYR A 398 -14.25 -2.77 1.10
CA TYR A 398 -13.76 -2.45 -0.24
C TYR A 398 -13.99 -3.62 -1.21
N LEU A 399 -13.75 -4.84 -0.76
CA LEU A 399 -14.00 -6.05 -1.56
C LEU A 399 -15.49 -6.24 -1.89
N PHE A 400 -16.38 -5.99 -0.92
CA PHE A 400 -17.83 -5.97 -1.17
C PHE A 400 -18.22 -4.87 -2.16
N HIS A 401 -17.63 -3.68 -2.06
CA HIS A 401 -17.85 -2.59 -3.01
C HIS A 401 -17.45 -2.97 -4.44
N LEU A 402 -16.26 -3.55 -4.63
CA LEU A 402 -15.80 -4.05 -5.93
C LEU A 402 -16.75 -5.12 -6.50
N SER A 403 -17.28 -6.00 -5.64
CA SER A 403 -18.21 -7.06 -6.06
C SER A 403 -19.61 -6.54 -6.42
N LYS A 404 -20.11 -5.47 -5.77
CA LYS A 404 -21.41 -4.85 -6.12
C LYS A 404 -21.46 -4.36 -7.56
N ALA A 405 -20.35 -3.84 -8.07
CA ALA A 405 -20.24 -3.43 -9.48
C ALA A 405 -20.46 -4.62 -10.45
N MET A 406 -20.28 -5.85 -9.98
CA MET A 406 -20.38 -7.08 -10.78
C MET A 406 -21.73 -7.81 -10.65
N VAL A 407 -22.52 -7.55 -9.60
CA VAL A 407 -23.75 -8.30 -9.29
C VAL A 407 -24.92 -7.34 -9.10
N ALA A 408 -25.39 -6.77 -10.21
CA ALA A 408 -26.72 -6.20 -10.29
C ALA A 408 -27.72 -7.37 -10.37
N ASP A 409 -28.15 -7.90 -9.22
CA ASP A 409 -29.50 -8.44 -9.00
C ASP A 409 -29.55 -9.25 -7.68
N HIS A 410 -30.56 -8.91 -6.87
CA HIS A 410 -31.02 -9.57 -5.64
C HIS A 410 -30.28 -9.21 -4.34
N CYS A 411 -30.70 -8.07 -3.75
CA CYS A 411 -30.51 -7.78 -2.33
C CYS A 411 -31.43 -8.68 -1.50
N ILE A 412 -30.86 -9.47 -0.57
CA ILE A 412 -31.60 -10.43 0.26
C ILE A 412 -32.23 -9.75 1.49
N TYR A 413 -31.76 -8.55 1.85
CA TYR A 413 -32.32 -7.72 2.93
C TYR A 413 -31.76 -6.30 2.83
N SER A 414 -32.59 -5.26 2.60
CA SER A 414 -32.16 -3.86 2.76
C SER A 414 -33.08 -3.15 3.73
N PRO A 415 -32.61 -2.75 4.93
CA PRO A 415 -33.37 -1.86 5.80
C PRO A 415 -33.44 -0.42 5.25
N PHE A 416 -32.65 -0.09 4.23
CA PHE A 416 -32.55 1.27 3.66
C PHE A 416 -33.36 1.49 2.37
N HIS A 417 -34.14 0.50 1.91
CA HIS A 417 -35.06 0.65 0.76
C HIS A 417 -36.50 1.05 1.13
N GLN A 418 -36.70 1.57 2.34
CA GLN A 418 -37.93 2.25 2.73
C GLN A 418 -37.62 3.65 3.26
N ARG A 419 -37.43 4.62 2.35
CA ARG A 419 -37.90 6.01 2.49
C ARG A 419 -37.71 6.79 1.20
#